data_AF-A0A533WXN3-F1
#
_entry.id   AF-A0A533WXN3-F1
#
_cell.length_a   1.000
_cell.length_b   1.000
_cell.length_c   1.000
_cell.angle_alpha   90.00
_cell.angle_beta   90.00
_cell.angle_gamma   90.00
#
_symmetry.space_group_name_H-M   'P 1'
#
loop_
_entity.id
_entity.type
_entity.pdbx_description
1 polymer ?
#
loop_
_entity_poly.entity_id
_entity_poly.type
_entity_poly.pdbx_seq_one_letter_code
_entity_poly.pdbx_strand_id
1 'polypeptide(L)'
;MKAEQFSKNVLSLDPEIRFVGVMEKSGHLYASIRRSDTEEYLKGRSPEISLAQSAYVVDLRKMFTQELGSLKSVIYTYDKVKLISMPVKEHVLVISAEPRVDADLLVEKAVEYIKSVENELSLYPPSNVVNEEKKEALRNLHHSGISEDLIAEQLDLDVNTVKMLIAEIR
;
A
#
# COMPACT_ATOMS: atom_id res chain seq x y z
N MET A 1 -13.40 1.40 -3.51
CA MET A 1 -12.60 0.20 -3.84
C MET A 1 -11.63 -0.10 -2.71
N LYS A 2 -11.70 -1.32 -2.15
CA LYS A 2 -10.80 -1.81 -1.09
C LYS A 2 -9.48 -2.33 -1.66
N ALA A 3 -8.48 -2.54 -0.79
CA ALA A 3 -7.13 -2.96 -1.17
C ALA A 3 -7.09 -4.29 -1.94
N GLU A 4 -7.97 -5.26 -1.61
CA GLU A 4 -8.04 -6.56 -2.28
C GLU A 4 -8.49 -6.40 -3.75
N GLN A 5 -9.59 -5.67 -3.96
CA GLN A 5 -10.11 -5.44 -5.31
C GLN A 5 -9.14 -4.58 -6.14
N PHE A 6 -8.53 -3.58 -5.52
CA PHE A 6 -7.51 -2.75 -6.16
C PHE A 6 -6.30 -3.59 -6.59
N SER A 7 -5.76 -4.43 -5.70
CA SER A 7 -4.63 -5.32 -6.01
C SER A 7 -4.96 -6.30 -7.14
N LYS A 8 -6.19 -6.85 -7.16
CA LYS A 8 -6.67 -7.73 -8.23
C LYS A 8 -6.76 -7.03 -9.58
N ASN A 9 -7.24 -5.79 -9.60
CA ASN A 9 -7.34 -5.00 -10.83
C ASN A 9 -5.95 -4.64 -11.36
N VAL A 10 -5.03 -4.22 -10.49
CA VAL A 10 -3.64 -3.97 -10.86
C VAL A 10 -2.97 -5.23 -11.41
N LEU A 11 -3.17 -6.40 -10.79
CA LEU A 11 -2.63 -7.67 -11.28
C LEU A 11 -3.08 -8.00 -12.71
N SER A 12 -4.26 -7.50 -13.10
CA SER A 12 -4.87 -7.73 -14.40
C SER A 12 -4.42 -6.73 -15.48
N LEU A 13 -3.64 -5.70 -15.14
CA LEU A 13 -3.11 -4.72 -16.10
C LEU A 13 -2.10 -5.31 -17.07
N ASP A 14 -1.40 -6.37 -16.66
CA ASP A 14 -0.42 -7.04 -17.49
C ASP A 14 -0.28 -8.53 -17.09
N PRO A 15 -0.26 -9.47 -18.05
CA PRO A 15 -0.07 -10.90 -17.76
C PRO A 15 1.29 -11.21 -17.12
N GLU A 16 2.30 -10.35 -17.32
CA GLU A 16 3.64 -10.53 -16.77
C GLU A 16 3.74 -10.16 -15.28
N ILE A 17 2.69 -9.57 -14.70
CA ILE A 17 2.64 -9.30 -13.25
C ILE A 17 2.38 -10.62 -12.51
N ARG A 18 3.24 -10.92 -11.55
CA ARG A 18 3.23 -12.15 -10.76
C ARG A 18 2.59 -11.97 -9.40
N PHE A 19 2.82 -10.82 -8.79
CA PHE A 19 2.31 -10.46 -7.48
C PHE A 19 2.04 -8.98 -7.39
N VAL A 20 0.96 -8.63 -6.68
CA VAL A 20 0.61 -7.26 -6.32
C VAL A 20 0.25 -7.22 -4.85
N GLY A 21 0.68 -6.18 -4.15
CA GLY A 21 0.25 -5.91 -2.80
C GLY A 21 0.10 -4.42 -2.52
N VAL A 22 -0.74 -4.09 -1.55
CA VAL A 22 -0.81 -2.76 -0.95
C VAL A 22 -0.30 -2.90 0.48
N MET A 23 0.69 -2.09 0.84
CA MET A 23 1.28 -2.09 2.17
C MET A 23 1.28 -0.69 2.79
N GLU A 24 1.34 -0.69 4.10
CA GLU A 24 1.52 0.51 4.92
C GLU A 24 2.99 0.90 5.05
N LYS A 25 3.28 2.00 5.76
CA LYS A 25 4.61 2.63 5.81
C LYS A 25 5.66 1.72 6.47
N SER A 26 5.26 0.77 7.32
CA SER A 26 6.16 -0.24 7.90
C SER A 26 6.56 -1.37 6.94
N GLY A 27 5.85 -1.53 5.82
CA GLY A 27 5.96 -2.68 4.92
C GLY A 27 4.99 -3.82 5.20
N HIS A 28 4.09 -3.67 6.18
CA HIS A 28 3.01 -4.63 6.40
C HIS A 28 1.94 -4.57 5.29
N LEU A 29 1.62 -5.72 4.70
CA LEU A 29 0.62 -5.83 3.63
C LEU A 29 -0.81 -5.76 4.19
N TYR A 30 -1.64 -4.89 3.62
CA TYR A 30 -3.09 -4.89 3.83
C TYR A 30 -3.79 -5.93 2.96
N ALA A 31 -3.39 -6.00 1.70
CA ALA A 31 -3.88 -6.98 0.76
C ALA A 31 -2.75 -7.37 -0.18
N SER A 32 -2.78 -8.62 -0.63
CA SER A 32 -1.93 -9.07 -1.72
C SER A 32 -2.58 -10.17 -2.52
N ILE A 33 -2.14 -10.30 -3.77
CA ILE A 33 -2.57 -11.34 -4.69
C ILE A 33 -1.37 -11.80 -5.51
N ARG A 34 -1.24 -13.11 -5.69
CA ARG A 34 -0.21 -13.75 -6.50
C ARG A 34 -0.87 -14.62 -7.56
N ARG A 35 -0.29 -14.71 -8.75
CA ARG A 35 -0.69 -15.73 -9.72
C ARG A 35 -0.20 -17.10 -9.29
N SER A 36 -1.08 -18.10 -9.36
CA SER A 36 -0.82 -19.46 -8.90
C SER A 36 0.30 -20.19 -9.65
N ASP A 37 0.60 -19.76 -10.88
CA ASP A 37 1.62 -20.32 -11.76
C ASP A 37 3.02 -19.71 -11.56
N THR A 38 3.20 -18.83 -10.58
CA THR A 38 4.48 -18.12 -10.36
C THR A 38 5.24 -18.68 -9.16
N GLU A 39 6.53 -18.93 -9.35
CA GLU A 39 7.41 -19.38 -8.27
C GLU A 39 7.68 -18.25 -7.25
N GLU A 40 7.77 -18.60 -5.96
CA GLU A 40 8.26 -17.70 -4.93
C GLU A 40 9.79 -17.80 -4.78
N TYR A 41 10.50 -16.72 -5.14
CA TYR A 41 11.96 -16.69 -5.05
C TYR A 41 12.50 -16.35 -3.67
N LEU A 42 11.76 -15.57 -2.89
CA LEU A 42 12.10 -15.23 -1.52
C LEU A 42 11.40 -16.21 -0.57
N LYS A 43 12.13 -16.71 0.43
CA LYS A 43 11.65 -17.71 1.40
C LYS A 43 11.89 -17.27 2.84
N GLY A 44 11.17 -17.89 3.76
CA GLY A 44 11.26 -17.58 5.19
C GLY A 44 10.87 -16.11 5.43
N ARG A 45 11.71 -15.37 6.15
CA ARG A 45 11.49 -13.95 6.50
C ARG A 45 11.93 -12.95 5.41
N SER A 46 12.46 -13.45 4.29
CA SER A 46 13.03 -12.62 3.24
C SER A 46 11.98 -11.74 2.52
N PRO A 47 10.76 -12.23 2.23
CA PRO A 47 9.70 -11.39 1.65
C PRO A 47 9.37 -10.18 2.54
N GLU A 48 9.20 -10.37 3.85
CA GLU A 48 8.85 -9.31 4.79
C GLU A 48 9.96 -8.25 4.88
N ILE A 49 11.22 -8.69 4.89
CA ILE A 49 12.38 -7.77 4.86
C ILE A 49 12.38 -6.96 3.56
N SER A 50 12.14 -7.61 2.41
CA SER A 50 12.10 -6.94 1.10
C SER A 50 10.98 -5.90 1.02
N LEU A 51 9.81 -6.20 1.61
CA LEU A 51 8.66 -5.28 1.66
C LEU A 51 8.95 -4.09 2.57
N ALA A 52 9.48 -4.32 3.77
CA ALA A 52 9.87 -3.26 4.71
C ALA A 52 10.92 -2.31 4.09
N GLN A 53 11.93 -2.86 3.40
CA GLN A 53 12.91 -2.04 2.68
C GLN A 53 12.26 -1.19 1.58
N SER A 54 11.33 -1.77 0.83
CA SER A 54 10.63 -1.05 -0.24
C SER A 54 9.78 0.09 0.30
N ALA A 55 9.07 -0.12 1.42
CA ALA A 55 8.30 0.92 2.10
C ALA A 55 9.20 2.07 2.56
N TYR A 56 10.31 1.72 3.22
CA TYR A 56 11.27 2.69 3.74
C TYR A 56 11.92 3.52 2.62
N VAL A 57 12.32 2.91 1.51
CA VAL A 57 12.91 3.62 0.37
C VAL A 57 11.90 4.59 -0.26
N VAL A 58 10.64 4.18 -0.44
CA VAL A 58 9.58 5.07 -0.95
C VAL A 58 9.39 6.28 -0.03
N ASP A 59 9.40 6.06 1.29
CA ASP A 59 9.20 7.13 2.26
C ASP A 59 10.38 8.12 2.30
N LEU A 60 11.63 7.62 2.38
CA LEU A 60 12.82 8.47 2.36
C LEU A 60 12.89 9.36 1.12
N ARG A 61 12.47 8.85 -0.04
CA ARG A 61 12.54 9.60 -1.31
C ARG A 61 11.58 10.78 -1.35
N LYS A 62 10.56 10.85 -0.48
CA LYS A 62 9.66 12.01 -0.37
C LYS A 62 10.39 13.29 0.02
N MET A 63 11.55 13.19 0.68
CA MET A 63 12.33 14.37 1.09
C MET A 63 12.76 15.25 -0.09
N PHE A 64 12.83 14.69 -1.31
CA PHE A 64 13.24 15.40 -2.52
C PHE A 64 12.06 15.89 -3.38
N THR A 65 10.84 15.86 -2.84
CA THR A 65 9.64 16.20 -3.63
C THR A 65 9.64 17.65 -4.09
N GLN A 66 10.20 18.58 -3.31
CA GLN A 66 10.25 19.99 -3.67
C GLN A 66 11.21 20.24 -4.85
N GLU A 67 12.29 19.47 -4.94
CA GLU A 67 13.35 19.64 -5.94
C GLU A 67 13.12 18.81 -7.20
N LEU A 68 12.58 17.60 -7.06
CA LEU A 68 12.46 16.61 -8.15
C LEU A 68 11.01 16.38 -8.61
N GLY A 69 10.03 16.92 -7.88
CA GLY A 69 8.62 16.61 -8.05
C GLY A 69 8.23 15.27 -7.39
N SER A 70 6.95 14.91 -7.54
CA SER A 70 6.39 13.72 -6.90
C SER A 70 7.04 12.43 -7.42
N LEU A 71 7.46 11.57 -6.48
CA LEU A 71 7.96 10.22 -6.79
C LEU A 71 6.88 9.40 -7.51
N LYS A 72 7.21 8.85 -8.68
CA LYS A 72 6.30 7.97 -9.44
C LYS A 72 6.48 6.50 -9.08
N SER A 73 7.71 6.03 -9.04
CA SER A 73 8.05 4.63 -8.75
C SER A 73 9.50 4.45 -8.32
N VAL A 74 9.80 3.29 -7.73
CA VAL A 74 11.14 2.75 -7.49
C VAL A 74 11.19 1.37 -8.12
N ILE A 75 12.22 1.07 -8.91
CA ILE A 75 12.32 -0.17 -9.68
C ILE A 75 13.64 -0.87 -9.36
N TYR A 76 13.56 -2.13 -8.92
CA TYR A 76 14.69 -3.04 -8.84
C TYR A 76 14.60 -4.06 -9.96
N THR A 77 15.66 -4.19 -10.75
CA THR A 77 15.75 -5.19 -11.83
C THR A 77 16.74 -6.28 -11.44
N TYR A 78 16.24 -7.50 -11.31
CA TYR A 78 17.02 -8.71 -11.12
C TYR A 78 16.85 -9.63 -12.32
N ASP A 79 17.79 -10.55 -12.53
CA ASP A 79 17.75 -11.54 -13.61
C ASP A 79 16.45 -12.36 -13.64
N LYS A 80 15.83 -12.56 -12.47
CA LYS A 80 14.61 -13.38 -12.32
C LYS A 80 13.32 -12.57 -12.19
N VAL A 81 13.39 -11.28 -11.84
CA VAL A 81 12.19 -10.52 -11.46
C VAL A 81 12.44 -9.02 -11.51
N LYS A 82 11.40 -8.25 -11.84
CA LYS A 82 11.37 -6.80 -11.55
C LYS A 82 10.47 -6.54 -10.37
N LEU A 83 10.95 -5.75 -9.41
CA LEU A 83 10.19 -5.28 -8.27
C LEU A 83 9.93 -3.79 -8.43
N ILE A 84 8.67 -3.39 -8.39
CA ILE A 84 8.23 -2.02 -8.62
C ILE A 84 7.45 -1.58 -7.38
N SER A 85 7.82 -0.45 -6.79
CA SER A 85 7.12 0.16 -5.66
C SER A 85 6.63 1.55 -6.05
N MET A 86 5.38 1.87 -5.76
CA MET A 86 4.75 3.13 -6.17
C MET A 86 3.98 3.73 -4.98
N PRO A 87 4.11 5.04 -4.71
CA PRO A 87 3.26 5.70 -3.74
C PRO A 87 1.82 5.76 -4.26
N VAL A 88 0.85 5.40 -3.43
CA VAL A 88 -0.59 5.49 -3.70
C VAL A 88 -1.29 6.04 -2.46
N LYS A 89 -1.71 7.32 -2.51
CA LYS A 89 -2.13 8.08 -1.32
C LYS A 89 -1.05 7.99 -0.23
N GLU A 90 -1.41 7.58 0.97
CA GLU A 90 -0.48 7.39 2.10
C GLU A 90 0.18 6.01 2.14
N HIS A 91 -0.02 5.18 1.11
CA HIS A 91 0.35 3.76 1.11
C HIS A 91 1.33 3.46 -0.03
N VAL A 92 1.81 2.23 -0.09
CA VAL A 92 2.71 1.77 -1.14
C VAL A 92 2.08 0.59 -1.88
N LEU A 93 1.95 0.73 -3.19
CA LEU A 93 1.68 -0.38 -4.10
C LEU A 93 3.01 -1.06 -4.43
N VAL A 94 3.07 -2.38 -4.24
CA VAL A 94 4.21 -3.21 -4.62
C VAL A 94 3.80 -4.18 -5.70
N ILE A 95 4.63 -4.31 -6.72
CA ILE A 95 4.41 -5.17 -7.86
C ILE A 95 5.69 -5.99 -8.07
N SER A 96 5.51 -7.29 -8.27
CA SER A 96 6.55 -8.17 -8.78
C SER A 96 6.12 -8.68 -10.15
N ALA A 97 7.01 -8.58 -11.14
CA ALA A 97 6.75 -8.96 -12.51
C ALA A 97 7.90 -9.78 -13.11
N GLU A 98 7.61 -10.50 -14.18
CA GLU A 98 8.62 -11.23 -14.96
C GLU A 98 9.74 -10.31 -15.45
N PRO A 99 10.99 -10.80 -15.58
CA PRO A 99 12.14 -9.94 -15.90
C PRO A 99 12.05 -9.33 -17.30
N ARG A 100 11.26 -9.92 -18.19
CA ARG A 100 11.03 -9.46 -19.57
C ARG A 100 10.05 -8.28 -19.69
N VAL A 101 9.29 -7.97 -18.63
CA VAL A 101 8.29 -6.89 -18.70
C VAL A 101 8.97 -5.55 -18.97
N ASP A 102 8.36 -4.70 -19.79
CA ASP A 102 8.75 -3.30 -19.86
C ASP A 102 8.25 -2.59 -18.60
N ALA A 103 9.20 -2.18 -17.74
CA ALA A 103 8.85 -1.64 -16.43
C ALA A 103 8.29 -0.22 -16.52
N ASP A 104 8.74 0.57 -17.49
CA ASP A 104 8.28 1.94 -17.66
C ASP A 104 6.84 1.94 -18.19
N LEU A 105 6.55 1.11 -19.20
CA LEU A 105 5.17 0.93 -19.70
C LEU A 105 4.22 0.38 -18.62
N LEU A 106 4.69 -0.56 -17.80
CA LEU A 106 3.89 -1.09 -16.69
C LEU A 106 3.60 -0.01 -15.63
N VAL A 107 4.61 0.82 -15.30
CA VAL A 107 4.42 1.96 -14.40
C VAL A 107 3.41 2.95 -14.98
N GLU A 108 3.49 3.27 -16.27
CA GLU A 108 2.53 4.17 -16.94
C GLU A 108 1.10 3.64 -16.84
N LYS A 109 0.86 2.37 -17.21
CA LYS A 109 -0.44 1.70 -17.06
C LYS A 109 -0.95 1.76 -15.62
N ALA A 110 -0.08 1.47 -14.65
CA ALA A 110 -0.44 1.50 -13.24
C ALA A 110 -0.80 2.92 -12.77
N VAL A 111 -0.04 3.95 -13.18
CA VAL A 111 -0.33 5.35 -12.86
C VAL A 111 -1.67 5.78 -13.44
N GLU A 112 -1.95 5.46 -14.72
CA GLU A 112 -3.22 5.77 -15.37
C GLU A 112 -4.39 5.09 -14.65
N TYR A 113 -4.23 3.81 -14.32
CA TYR A 113 -5.23 3.08 -13.57
C TYR A 113 -5.47 3.71 -12.18
N ILE A 114 -4.42 3.99 -11.41
CA ILE A 114 -4.51 4.63 -10.09
C ILE A 114 -5.30 5.94 -10.19
N LYS A 115 -4.96 6.81 -11.15
CA LYS A 115 -5.66 8.08 -11.38
C LYS A 115 -7.15 7.87 -11.69
N SER A 116 -7.47 6.85 -12.49
CA SER A 116 -8.86 6.56 -12.86
C SER A 116 -9.74 6.13 -11.69
N VAL A 117 -9.16 5.55 -10.63
CA VAL A 117 -9.90 5.05 -9.46
C VAL A 117 -9.61 5.83 -8.17
N GLU A 118 -8.80 6.89 -8.24
CA GLU A 118 -8.24 7.58 -7.06
C GLU A 118 -9.31 8.02 -6.05
N ASN A 119 -10.41 8.60 -6.54
CA ASN A 119 -11.52 9.07 -5.72
C ASN A 119 -12.31 7.94 -5.06
N GLU A 120 -12.22 6.73 -5.60
CA GLU A 120 -12.90 5.54 -5.07
C GLU A 120 -12.00 4.75 -4.13
N LEU A 121 -10.69 4.98 -4.11
CA LEU A 121 -9.74 4.20 -3.32
C LEU A 121 -9.92 4.43 -1.82
N SER A 122 -10.22 3.34 -1.12
CA SER A 122 -10.26 3.25 0.34
C SER A 122 -9.28 2.15 0.74
N LEU A 123 -7.99 2.48 0.74
CA LEU A 123 -6.89 1.53 0.95
C LEU A 123 -6.52 1.34 2.44
N TYR A 124 -7.31 1.93 3.33
CA TYR A 124 -7.13 1.93 4.78
C TYR A 124 -7.00 0.52 5.38
N PRO A 125 -6.43 0.41 6.60
CA PRO A 125 -6.13 -0.87 7.21
C PRO A 125 -7.33 -1.82 7.20
N PRO A 126 -7.11 -3.12 6.93
CA PRO A 126 -8.17 -4.10 7.01
C PRO A 126 -8.74 -4.19 8.44
N SER A 127 -9.95 -4.71 8.57
CA SER A 127 -10.70 -4.85 9.84
C SER A 127 -10.02 -5.70 10.92
N ASN A 128 -8.86 -6.29 10.62
CA ASN A 128 -7.97 -6.95 11.56
C ASN A 128 -7.01 -5.98 12.29
N VAL A 129 -6.70 -4.82 11.71
CA VAL A 129 -5.92 -3.73 12.35
C VAL A 129 -6.84 -2.79 13.13
N VAL A 130 -8.09 -2.64 12.67
CA VAL A 130 -9.18 -1.94 13.36
C VAL A 130 -10.24 -2.97 13.77
N ASN A 131 -9.93 -3.76 14.79
CA ASN A 131 -10.86 -4.71 15.39
C ASN A 131 -11.97 -3.98 16.19
N GLU A 132 -13.02 -4.69 16.60
CA GLU A 132 -14.14 -4.09 17.36
C GLU A 132 -13.67 -3.42 18.66
N GLU A 133 -12.65 -3.96 19.32
CA GLU A 133 -12.05 -3.38 20.51
C GLU A 133 -11.41 -2.00 20.24
N LYS A 134 -10.63 -1.87 19.16
CA LYS A 134 -10.05 -0.58 18.73
C LYS A 134 -11.13 0.39 18.26
N LYS A 135 -12.21 -0.06 17.62
CA LYS A 135 -13.35 0.80 17.27
C LYS A 135 -14.05 1.35 18.50
N GLU A 136 -14.24 0.51 19.51
CA GLU A 136 -14.86 0.91 20.77
C GLU A 136 -13.96 1.86 21.57
N ALA A 137 -12.66 1.58 21.63
CA ALA A 137 -11.67 2.50 22.21
C ALA A 137 -11.66 3.87 21.49
N LEU A 138 -11.67 3.87 20.15
CA LEU A 138 -11.76 5.09 19.35
C LEU A 138 -13.05 5.87 19.65
N ARG A 139 -14.21 5.20 19.72
CA ARG A 139 -15.50 5.81 20.09
C ARG A 139 -15.44 6.49 21.45
N ASN A 140 -14.87 5.82 22.44
CA ASN A 140 -14.77 6.34 23.81
C ASN A 140 -13.84 7.56 23.89
N LEU A 141 -12.68 7.49 23.23
CA LEU A 141 -11.73 8.60 23.18
C LEU A 141 -12.30 9.82 22.45
N HIS A 142 -12.96 9.60 21.32
CA HIS A 142 -13.61 10.68 20.56
C HIS A 142 -14.76 11.34 21.36
N HIS A 143 -15.64 10.56 22.01
CA HIS A 143 -16.68 11.11 22.88
C HIS A 143 -16.11 11.90 24.07
N SER A 144 -14.90 11.55 24.52
CA SER A 144 -14.19 12.26 25.59
C SER A 144 -13.53 13.56 25.12
N GLY A 145 -13.65 13.92 23.84
CA GLY A 145 -13.10 15.15 23.27
C GLY A 145 -11.59 15.10 22.97
N ILE A 146 -10.99 13.91 22.94
CA ILE A 146 -9.59 13.74 22.55
C ILE A 146 -9.44 14.03 21.05
N SER A 147 -8.41 14.77 20.66
CA SER A 147 -8.14 15.10 19.27
C SER A 147 -7.76 13.88 18.45
N GLU A 148 -8.15 13.87 17.17
CA GLU A 148 -7.91 12.77 16.23
C GLU A 148 -6.43 12.36 16.15
N ASP A 149 -5.50 13.32 16.19
CA ASP A 149 -4.05 13.08 16.17
C ASP A 149 -3.57 12.26 17.40
N LEU A 150 -4.12 12.55 18.58
CA LEU A 150 -3.77 11.85 19.83
C LEU A 150 -4.41 10.45 19.87
N ILE A 151 -5.62 10.30 19.31
CA ILE A 151 -6.27 9.00 19.16
C ILE A 151 -5.45 8.12 18.21
N ALA A 152 -4.96 8.70 17.11
CA ALA A 152 -4.13 8.00 16.12
C ALA A 152 -2.84 7.48 16.76
N GLU A 153 -2.14 8.31 17.52
CA GLU A 153 -0.95 7.90 18.28
C GLU A 153 -1.27 6.81 19.31
N GLN A 154 -2.33 6.98 20.10
CA GLN A 154 -2.68 6.04 21.17
C GLN A 154 -3.15 4.67 20.67
N LEU A 155 -3.82 4.61 19.51
CA LEU A 155 -4.32 3.38 18.93
C LEU A 155 -3.39 2.74 17.90
N ASP A 156 -2.22 3.36 17.68
CA ASP A 156 -1.26 2.99 16.64
C ASP A 156 -1.97 2.91 15.27
N LEU A 157 -2.65 3.99 14.92
CA LEU A 157 -3.41 4.16 13.69
C LEU A 157 -2.94 5.40 12.94
N ASP A 158 -3.11 5.41 11.62
CA ASP A 158 -2.97 6.64 10.83
C ASP A 158 -4.13 7.61 11.13
N VAL A 159 -3.87 8.91 11.21
CA VAL A 159 -4.90 9.90 11.57
C VAL A 159 -6.07 9.94 10.58
N ASN A 160 -5.83 9.63 9.30
CA ASN A 160 -6.90 9.56 8.32
C ASN A 160 -7.78 8.33 8.54
N THR A 161 -7.22 7.25 9.08
CA THR A 161 -7.99 6.09 9.53
C THR A 161 -8.91 6.48 10.68
N VAL A 162 -8.41 7.25 11.66
CA VAL A 162 -9.22 7.76 12.78
C VAL A 162 -10.37 8.65 12.30
N LYS A 163 -10.08 9.63 11.44
CA LYS A 163 -11.09 10.53 10.84
C LYS A 163 -12.21 9.78 10.13
N MET A 164 -11.85 8.78 9.35
CA MET A 164 -12.82 7.96 8.61
C MET A 164 -13.68 7.12 9.55
N LEU A 165 -13.08 6.46 10.55
CA LEU A 165 -13.83 5.69 11.54
C LEU A 165 -14.81 6.57 12.33
N ILE A 166 -14.42 7.79 12.68
CA ILE A 166 -15.31 8.78 13.31
C ILE A 166 -16.47 9.15 12.38
N ALA A 167 -16.20 9.33 11.08
CA ALA A 167 -17.23 9.63 10.08
C ALA A 167 -18.24 8.48 9.91
N GLU A 168 -17.83 7.21 10.08
CA GLU A 168 -18.73 6.05 10.08
C GLU A 168 -19.59 5.91 11.35
N ILE A 169 -19.26 6.62 12.43
CA ILE A 169 -19.99 6.59 13.71
C ILE A 169 -21.15 7.61 13.74
N ARG A 170 -21.13 8.60 12.85
CA ARG A 170 -22.20 9.61 12.69
C ARG A 170 -23.36 9.10 11.84
#